data_AF-A0A2S5M2F1-F1
#
_entry.id   AF-A0A2S5M2F1-F1
#
_cell.length_a   1.000
_cell.length_b   1.000
_cell.length_c   1.000
_cell.angle_alpha   90.00
_cell.angle_beta   90.00
_cell.angle_gamma   90.00
#
_symmetry.space_group_name_H-M   'P 1'
#
loop_
_entity.id
_entity.type
_entity.pdbx_description
1 polymer ?
#
loop_
_entity_poly.entity_id
_entity_poly.type
_entity_poly.pdbx_seq_one_letter_code
_entity_poly.pdbx_strand_id
1 'polypeptide(L)'
;MSKAEKSKLLNPTLGVPPNPHAPHNSNQQAIALTYATGDYAPRVVAKGRGLIAEQIIARAKQHDIFVHESKDLVALLMQVDLDDHIPPTLYQAIAEILSWLYRLEEAKANGTNPEFIKNEFFKA
;
A
#
# COMPACT_ATOMS: atom_id res chain seq x y z
N MET A 1 8.57 50.75 1.95
CA MET A 1 8.28 50.79 0.50
C MET A 1 9.60 50.55 -0.21
N SER A 2 9.83 49.65 -1.18
CA SER A 2 9.25 48.36 -1.58
C SER A 2 10.40 47.60 -2.31
N LYS A 3 10.61 46.27 -2.33
CA LYS A 3 9.79 45.06 -2.11
C LYS A 3 8.76 44.67 -3.18
N ALA A 4 9.02 45.08 -4.42
CA ALA A 4 8.38 44.63 -5.66
C ALA A 4 9.49 44.51 -6.75
N GLU A 5 9.50 43.59 -7.73
CA GLU A 5 8.55 42.50 -8.02
C GLU A 5 9.13 41.39 -8.95
N LYS A 6 10.42 41.42 -9.32
CA LYS A 6 10.85 40.96 -10.66
C LYS A 6 11.70 39.68 -10.78
N SER A 7 11.52 38.71 -9.88
CA SER A 7 12.10 37.37 -10.01
C SER A 7 11.10 36.23 -9.80
N LYS A 8 9.82 36.47 -10.09
CA LYS A 8 8.74 35.46 -10.07
C LYS A 8 8.19 35.22 -11.47
N LEU A 9 9.05 34.81 -12.40
CA LEU A 9 8.65 34.43 -13.76
C LEU A 9 9.30 33.11 -14.18
N LEU A 10 8.43 32.12 -14.38
CA LEU A 10 8.61 30.93 -15.23
C LEU A 10 9.79 29.98 -14.90
N ASN A 11 9.60 29.17 -13.87
CA ASN A 11 9.90 27.73 -14.01
C ASN A 11 8.57 27.01 -14.36
N PRO A 12 8.22 26.84 -15.64
CA PRO A 12 7.23 25.84 -16.00
C PRO A 12 7.90 24.48 -15.80
N THR A 13 7.48 23.74 -14.77
CA THR A 13 7.81 22.32 -14.66
C THR A 13 7.04 21.57 -15.74
N LEU A 14 7.51 21.72 -16.98
CA LEU A 14 7.14 20.88 -18.12
C LEU A 14 7.29 19.43 -17.67
N GLY A 15 6.28 18.62 -17.94
CA GLY A 15 6.19 17.25 -17.45
C GLY A 15 7.41 16.43 -17.85
N VAL A 16 8.36 16.30 -16.95
CA VAL A 16 9.46 15.37 -17.06
C VAL A 16 8.81 13.98 -17.08
N PRO A 17 8.90 13.21 -18.18
CA PRO A 17 8.37 11.85 -18.17
C PRO A 17 9.07 11.06 -17.06
N PRO A 18 8.36 10.17 -16.34
CA PRO A 18 8.95 9.41 -15.25
C PRO A 18 10.20 8.69 -15.77
N ASN A 19 11.36 9.05 -15.22
CA ASN A 19 12.65 8.56 -15.71
C ASN A 19 12.67 7.02 -15.61
N PRO A 20 12.78 6.27 -16.72
CA PRO A 20 12.82 4.80 -16.67
C PRO A 20 14.07 4.27 -15.94
N HIS A 21 15.06 5.13 -15.69
CA HIS A 21 16.27 4.86 -14.91
C HIS A 21 16.25 5.51 -13.50
N ALA A 22 15.07 5.83 -12.95
CA ALA A 22 14.96 6.04 -11.51
C ALA A 22 15.51 4.80 -10.75
N PRO A 23 16.07 4.96 -9.55
CA PRO A 23 16.60 3.83 -8.78
C PRO A 23 15.45 2.96 -8.25
N HIS A 24 14.96 2.07 -9.11
CA HIS A 24 13.97 1.05 -8.79
C HIS A 24 14.56 0.11 -7.75
N ASN A 25 13.84 -0.12 -6.66
CA ASN A 25 14.33 -0.98 -5.60
C ASN A 25 14.09 -2.43 -6.00
N SER A 26 15.06 -3.01 -6.72
CA SER A 26 15.00 -4.38 -7.28
C SER A 26 14.65 -5.48 -6.27
N ASN A 27 14.91 -5.24 -4.98
CA ASN A 27 14.59 -6.13 -3.87
C ASN A 27 13.16 -5.94 -3.30
N GLN A 28 12.43 -4.91 -3.70
CA GLN A 28 11.06 -4.68 -3.26
C GLN A 28 10.13 -5.74 -3.83
N GLN A 29 9.19 -6.17 -3.01
CA GLN A 29 8.18 -7.17 -3.32
C GLN A 29 6.82 -6.59 -2.92
N ALA A 30 5.77 -6.88 -3.67
CA ALA A 30 4.42 -6.46 -3.33
C ALA A 30 3.40 -7.51 -3.80
N ILE A 31 2.33 -7.62 -3.01
CA ILE A 31 1.21 -8.52 -3.23
C ILE A 31 -0.07 -7.74 -3.01
N ALA A 32 -1.06 -8.00 -3.85
CA ALA A 32 -2.44 -7.56 -3.64
C ALA A 32 -3.30 -8.78 -3.29
N LEU A 33 -4.08 -8.65 -2.22
CA LEU A 33 -5.06 -9.63 -1.79
C LEU A 33 -6.47 -9.11 -2.06
N THR A 34 -7.41 -10.00 -2.36
CA THR A 34 -8.85 -9.72 -2.36
C THR A 34 -9.56 -10.64 -1.39
N TYR A 35 -10.74 -10.25 -0.93
CA TYR A 35 -11.62 -11.10 -0.11
C TYR A 35 -13.06 -10.80 -0.50
N ALA A 36 -13.71 -11.73 -1.22
CA ALA A 36 -15.09 -11.56 -1.66
C ALA A 36 -16.08 -12.14 -0.64
N THR A 37 -17.32 -11.65 -0.67
CA THR A 37 -18.40 -12.19 0.17
C THR A 37 -18.65 -13.65 -0.17
N GLY A 38 -18.35 -14.56 0.78
CA GLY A 38 -18.48 -16.01 0.61
C GLY A 38 -17.16 -16.75 0.39
N ASP A 39 -16.04 -16.04 0.20
CA ASP A 39 -14.72 -16.67 0.28
C ASP A 39 -14.44 -17.13 1.71
N TYR A 40 -13.73 -18.25 1.87
CA TYR A 40 -13.31 -18.76 3.18
C TYR A 40 -11.97 -18.16 3.65
N ALA A 41 -11.23 -17.52 2.75
CA ALA A 41 -9.95 -16.86 3.00
C ALA A 41 -9.65 -15.84 1.88
N PRO A 42 -8.81 -14.82 2.12
CA PRO A 42 -8.34 -13.94 1.06
C PRO A 42 -7.53 -14.65 -0.04
N ARG A 43 -7.63 -14.16 -1.27
CA ARG A 43 -6.97 -14.68 -2.48
C ARG A 43 -5.91 -13.72 -3.00
N VAL A 44 -4.79 -14.24 -3.52
CA VAL A 44 -3.75 -13.45 -4.17
C VAL A 44 -4.18 -13.07 -5.58
N VAL A 45 -4.40 -11.78 -5.85
CA VAL A 45 -4.82 -11.27 -7.17
C VAL A 45 -3.70 -10.56 -7.94
N ALA A 46 -2.61 -10.20 -7.27
CA ALA A 46 -1.37 -9.79 -7.93
C ALA A 46 -0.18 -10.10 -7.03
N LYS A 47 0.95 -10.48 -7.62
CA LYS A 47 2.26 -10.60 -6.95
C LYS A 47 3.38 -10.12 -7.87
N GLY A 48 4.40 -9.47 -7.30
CA GLY A 48 5.46 -8.84 -8.10
C GLY A 48 6.75 -8.53 -7.34
N ARG A 49 7.81 -8.26 -8.10
CA ARG A 49 9.13 -7.81 -7.61
C ARG A 49 9.61 -6.60 -8.43
N GLY A 50 10.43 -5.74 -7.83
CA GLY A 50 10.98 -4.53 -8.47
C GLY A 50 9.88 -3.69 -9.14
N LEU A 51 10.05 -3.37 -10.43
CA LEU A 51 9.10 -2.62 -11.25
C LEU A 51 7.64 -3.08 -11.16
N ILE A 52 7.38 -4.39 -11.04
CA ILE A 52 6.01 -4.91 -10.90
C ILE A 52 5.46 -4.61 -9.50
N ALA A 53 6.30 -4.75 -8.46
CA ALA A 53 5.92 -4.41 -7.09
C ALA A 53 5.61 -2.91 -6.95
N GLU A 54 6.45 -2.05 -7.53
CA GLU A 54 6.24 -0.61 -7.60
C GLU A 54 4.92 -0.25 -8.29
N GLN A 55 4.60 -0.90 -9.42
CA GLN A 55 3.33 -0.70 -10.12
C GLN A 55 2.09 -1.16 -9.32
N ILE A 56 2.20 -2.26 -8.55
CA ILE A 56 1.13 -2.71 -7.66
C ILE A 56 0.88 -1.66 -6.57
N ILE A 57 1.94 -1.19 -5.91
CA ILE A 57 1.87 -0.18 -4.85
C ILE A 57 1.35 1.17 -5.39
N ALA A 58 1.81 1.57 -6.59
CA ALA A 58 1.36 2.80 -7.24
C ALA A 58 -0.15 2.76 -7.55
N ARG A 59 -0.64 1.64 -8.12
CA ARG A 59 -2.08 1.46 -8.37
C ARG A 59 -2.90 1.41 -7.09
N ALA A 60 -2.43 0.71 -6.04
CA ALA A 60 -3.11 0.69 -4.75
C ALA A 60 -3.29 2.13 -4.20
N LYS A 61 -2.23 2.93 -4.19
CA LYS A 61 -2.27 4.35 -3.78
C LYS A 61 -3.17 5.22 -4.65
N GLN A 62 -3.23 4.97 -5.97
CA GLN A 62 -4.12 5.70 -6.89
C GLN A 62 -5.61 5.44 -6.62
N HIS A 63 -5.95 4.30 -6.03
CA HIS A 63 -7.33 3.88 -5.73
C HIS A 63 -7.69 4.01 -4.23
N ASP A 64 -6.88 4.70 -3.41
CA ASP A 64 -6.97 4.77 -1.94
C ASP A 64 -7.06 3.39 -1.25
N ILE A 65 -6.48 2.37 -1.87
CA ILE A 65 -6.37 1.02 -1.30
C ILE A 65 -5.23 1.05 -0.27
N PHE A 66 -5.51 0.56 0.93
CA PHE A 66 -4.53 0.49 2.00
C PHE A 66 -3.30 -0.36 1.62
N VAL A 67 -2.11 0.17 1.90
CA VAL A 67 -0.83 -0.51 1.68
C VAL A 67 -0.13 -0.70 3.02
N HIS A 68 0.07 -1.96 3.39
CA HIS A 68 0.84 -2.37 4.57
C HIS A 68 2.27 -2.77 4.16
N GLU A 69 3.28 -2.31 4.90
CA GLU A 69 4.68 -2.68 4.68
C GLU A 69 5.15 -3.65 5.78
N SER A 70 5.31 -4.92 5.43
CA SER A 70 5.92 -5.94 6.29
C SER A 70 6.74 -6.91 5.46
N LYS A 71 8.06 -6.93 5.68
CA LYS A 71 9.00 -7.73 4.90
C LYS A 71 8.74 -9.23 5.05
N ASP A 72 8.49 -9.68 6.28
CA ASP A 72 8.33 -11.09 6.59
C ASP A 72 6.99 -11.64 6.07
N LEU A 73 5.90 -10.88 6.25
CA LEU A 73 4.59 -11.26 5.70
C LEU A 73 4.61 -11.31 4.17
N VAL A 74 5.25 -10.33 3.51
CA VAL A 74 5.40 -10.35 2.05
C VAL A 74 6.24 -11.54 1.61
N ALA A 75 7.34 -11.86 2.29
CA ALA A 75 8.18 -13.02 1.96
C ALA A 75 7.45 -14.38 2.11
N LEU A 76 6.50 -14.47 3.05
CA LEU A 76 5.62 -15.63 3.22
C LEU A 76 4.54 -15.68 2.11
N LEU A 77 3.82 -14.58 1.89
CA LEU A 77 2.78 -14.51 0.86
C LEU A 77 3.33 -14.67 -0.57
N MET A 78 4.59 -14.32 -0.84
CA MET A 78 5.25 -14.53 -2.15
C MET A 78 5.40 -16.01 -2.52
N GLN A 79 5.18 -16.93 -1.57
CA GLN A 79 5.18 -18.39 -1.79
C GLN A 79 3.78 -18.92 -2.17
N VAL A 80 2.72 -18.13 -2.00
CA VAL A 80 1.35 -18.47 -2.39
C VAL A 80 1.19 -18.19 -3.89
N ASP A 81 0.45 -19.04 -4.60
CA ASP A 81 0.24 -18.88 -6.03
C ASP A 81 -0.78 -17.81 -6.42
N LEU A 82 -0.68 -17.34 -7.67
CA LEU A 82 -1.62 -16.35 -8.19
C LEU A 82 -2.98 -17.02 -8.34
N ASP A 83 -4.04 -16.29 -7.98
CA ASP A 83 -5.41 -16.79 -7.87
C ASP A 83 -5.65 -17.87 -6.80
N ASP A 84 -4.65 -18.21 -5.99
CA ASP A 84 -4.84 -19.10 -4.83
C ASP A 84 -5.22 -18.35 -3.55
N HIS A 85 -5.96 -19.03 -2.68
CA HIS A 85 -6.23 -18.56 -1.33
C HIS A 85 -4.99 -18.67 -0.45
N ILE A 86 -4.82 -17.72 0.48
CA ILE A 86 -3.73 -17.79 1.46
C ILE A 86 -3.83 -19.10 2.29
N PRO A 87 -2.71 -19.68 2.73
CA PRO A 87 -2.75 -20.88 3.58
C PRO A 87 -3.21 -20.55 5.01
N PRO A 88 -3.79 -21.52 5.75
CA PRO A 88 -4.27 -21.33 7.13
C PRO A 88 -3.22 -20.78 8.11
N THR A 89 -1.93 -21.06 7.86
CA THR A 89 -0.81 -20.53 8.65
C THR A 89 -0.67 -19.01 8.61
N LEU A 90 -1.26 -18.34 7.63
CA LEU A 90 -1.25 -16.87 7.49
C LEU A 90 -2.58 -16.22 7.87
N TYR A 91 -3.62 -17.00 8.19
CA TYR A 91 -4.95 -16.46 8.52
C TYR A 91 -4.91 -15.48 9.68
N GLN A 92 -4.16 -15.77 10.75
CA GLN A 92 -4.08 -14.90 11.93
C GLN A 92 -3.49 -13.53 11.58
N ALA A 93 -2.35 -13.50 10.88
CA ALA A 93 -1.68 -12.25 10.49
C ALA A 93 -2.54 -11.39 9.55
N ILE A 94 -3.28 -12.02 8.64
CA ILE A 94 -4.18 -11.30 7.73
C ILE A 94 -5.46 -10.83 8.44
N ALA A 95 -6.04 -11.65 9.33
CA ALA A 95 -7.19 -11.26 10.14
C ALA A 95 -6.87 -10.07 11.06
N GLU A 96 -5.65 -10.00 11.59
CA GLU A 96 -5.16 -8.88 12.39
C GLU A 96 -5.08 -7.57 11.57
N ILE A 97 -4.49 -7.62 10.37
CA ILE A 97 -4.44 -6.47 9.44
C ILE A 97 -5.85 -6.02 9.02
N LEU A 98 -6.75 -6.96 8.70
CA LEU A 98 -8.14 -6.64 8.33
C LEU A 98 -8.92 -6.05 9.50
N SER A 99 -8.78 -6.60 10.70
CA SER A 99 -9.43 -6.07 11.92
C SER A 99 -9.00 -4.64 12.21
N TRP A 100 -7.72 -4.32 11.98
CA TRP A 100 -7.19 -2.98 12.10
C TRP A 100 -7.73 -2.04 10.99
N LEU A 101 -7.82 -2.53 9.75
CA LEU A 101 -8.37 -1.76 8.62
C LEU A 101 -9.83 -1.36 8.88
N TYR A 102 -10.67 -2.28 9.36
CA TYR A 102 -12.05 -1.97 9.72
C TYR A 102 -12.14 -0.90 10.81
N ARG A 103 -11.31 -0.98 11.87
CA ARG A 103 -11.24 0.07 12.91
C ARG A 103 -10.81 1.42 12.35
N LEU A 104 -9.92 1.44 11.35
CA LEU A 104 -9.49 2.66 10.67
C LEU A 104 -10.63 3.30 9.87
N GLU A 105 -11.45 2.49 9.21
CA GLU A 105 -12.64 2.95 8.47
C GLU A 105 -13.75 3.44 9.41
N GLU A 106 -14.03 2.71 10.50
CA GLU A 106 -14.94 3.16 11.57
C GLU A 106 -14.46 4.46 12.21
N ALA A 107 -13.16 4.61 12.47
CA ALA A 107 -12.59 5.85 13.00
C ALA A 107 -12.79 7.03 12.04
N LYS A 108 -12.53 6.84 10.74
CA LYS A 108 -12.82 7.85 9.69
C LYS A 108 -14.31 8.24 9.68
N ALA A 109 -15.22 7.27 9.78
CA ALA A 109 -16.67 7.52 9.78
C ALA A 109 -17.14 8.26 11.05
N ASN A 110 -16.58 7.92 12.21
CA ASN A 110 -16.97 8.45 13.52
C ASN A 110 -16.19 9.72 13.93
N GLY A 111 -15.39 10.31 13.04
CA GLY A 111 -14.60 11.52 13.32
C GLY A 111 -13.43 11.31 14.30
N THR A 112 -13.04 10.06 14.55
CA THR A 112 -11.90 9.70 15.41
C THR A 112 -10.60 9.76 14.61
N ASN A 113 -9.52 10.30 15.20
CA ASN A 113 -8.27 10.50 14.49
C ASN A 113 -7.58 9.15 14.13
N PRO A 114 -7.43 8.80 12.84
CA PRO A 114 -6.87 7.52 12.39
C PRO A 114 -5.38 7.32 12.74
N GLU A 115 -4.64 8.40 13.04
CA GLU A 115 -3.22 8.30 13.42
C GLU A 115 -3.01 7.62 14.78
N PHE A 116 -3.99 7.63 15.67
CA PHE A 116 -3.93 6.84 16.92
C PHE A 116 -4.06 5.34 16.63
N ILE A 117 -5.02 4.95 15.79
CA ILE A 117 -5.25 3.55 15.38
C ILE A 117 -4.01 2.99 14.66
N LYS A 118 -3.36 3.78 13.79
CA LYS A 118 -2.04 3.44 13.21
C LYS A 118 -0.99 3.21 14.29
N ASN A 119 -0.77 4.20 15.16
CA ASN A 119 0.32 4.17 16.12
C ASN A 119 0.18 3.11 17.23
N GLU A 120 -1.02 2.59 17.47
CA GLU A 120 -1.26 1.47 18.39
C GLU A 120 -0.81 0.13 17.78
N PHE A 121 -1.19 -0.12 16.53
CA PHE A 121 -0.92 -1.38 15.83
C PHE A 121 0.57 -1.63 15.57
N PHE A 122 1.31 -0.61 15.14
CA PHE A 122 2.75 -0.74 14.83
C PHE A 122 3.68 -0.64 16.06
N LYS A 123 3.13 -0.77 17.28
CA LYS A 123 3.89 -0.72 18.56
C LYS A 123 3.75 -1.96 19.44
N ALA A 124 2.93 -2.93 19.04
CA ALA A 124 2.72 -4.19 19.76
C ALA A 124 3.84 -5.20 19.49
#